data_AF-D9VYX9-F1
#
_entry.id   AF-D9VYX9-F1
#
_cell.length_a   1.000
_cell.length_b   1.000
_cell.length_c   1.000
_cell.angle_alpha   90.00
_cell.angle_beta   90.00
_cell.angle_gamma   90.00
#
_symmetry.space_group_name_H-M   'P 1'
#
loop_
_entity.id
_entity.type
_entity.pdbx_description
1 polymer ?
#
loop_
_entity_poly.entity_id
_entity_poly.type
_entity_poly.pdbx_seq_one_letter_code
_entity_poly.pdbx_strand_id
1 'polypeptide(L)'
;MVNPRPKGRPMPEQYEYVPHRLLRRRVRDIASGVEGLLMAVINENVSDSAVHERWVELAYIRGASGREFTTAASNVEPASDQPRTAAGRRDQRSA
;
A
#
# COMPACT_ATOMS: atom_id res chain seq x y z
N MET A 1 13.37 -43.44 -25.73
CA MET A 1 13.68 -42.87 -24.40
C MET A 1 13.51 -41.36 -24.49
N VAL A 2 12.37 -40.83 -24.04
CA VAL A 2 12.14 -39.39 -23.94
C VAL A 2 12.30 -39.02 -22.47
N ASN A 3 13.38 -38.32 -22.13
CA ASN A 3 13.50 -37.69 -20.82
C ASN A 3 12.44 -36.57 -20.75
N PRO A 4 11.47 -36.62 -19.83
CA PRO A 4 10.65 -35.45 -19.59
C PRO A 4 11.58 -34.37 -19.02
N ARG A 5 11.65 -33.21 -19.69
CA ARG A 5 12.32 -32.02 -19.13
C ARG A 5 11.75 -31.79 -17.73
N PRO A 6 12.55 -31.43 -16.72
CA PRO A 6 11.99 -31.03 -15.44
C PRO A 6 11.07 -29.85 -15.71
N LYS A 7 9.76 -30.02 -15.46
CA LYS A 7 8.85 -28.88 -15.37
C LYS A 7 9.45 -27.99 -14.30
N GLY A 8 9.92 -26.80 -14.69
CA GLY A 8 10.42 -25.80 -13.76
C GLY A 8 9.43 -25.74 -12.61
N ARG A 9 9.91 -26.05 -11.39
CA ARG A 9 9.11 -26.00 -10.17
C ARG A 9 8.37 -24.66 -10.22
N PRO A 10 7.03 -24.59 -10.07
CA PRO A 10 6.37 -23.30 -9.96
C PRO A 10 7.09 -22.56 -8.84
N MET A 11 7.73 -21.44 -9.18
CA MET A 11 8.23 -20.53 -8.18
C MET A 11 7.02 -20.20 -7.30
N PRO A 12 7.07 -20.45 -5.98
CA PRO A 12 5.97 -20.05 -5.11
C PRO A 12 5.71 -18.57 -5.37
N GLU A 13 4.44 -18.19 -5.51
CA GLU A 13 4.06 -16.79 -5.72
C GLU A 13 4.83 -15.93 -4.72
N GLN A 14 5.62 -14.98 -5.21
CA GLN A 14 6.49 -14.15 -4.37
C GLN A 14 5.70 -13.20 -3.47
N TYR A 15 4.37 -13.21 -3.61
CA TYR A 15 3.47 -12.39 -2.83
C TYR A 15 2.13 -13.09 -2.54
N GLU A 16 1.51 -12.71 -1.43
CA GLU A 16 0.15 -13.11 -1.05
C GLU A 16 -0.69 -11.87 -0.73
N TYR A 17 -1.96 -11.81 -1.15
CA TYR A 17 -2.86 -10.73 -0.77
C TYR A 17 -3.33 -10.88 0.67
N VAL A 18 -3.14 -9.83 1.48
CA VAL A 18 -3.49 -9.82 2.90
C VAL A 18 -4.75 -8.97 3.13
N PRO A 19 -5.75 -9.47 3.88
CA PRO A 19 -6.88 -8.66 4.30
C PRO A 19 -6.45 -7.48 5.16
N HIS A 20 -6.94 -6.27 4.85
CA HIS A 20 -6.62 -5.08 5.64
C HIS A 20 -7.87 -4.24 5.94
N ARG A 21 -7.99 -3.75 7.19
CA ARG A 21 -9.17 -2.98 7.65
C ARG A 21 -9.37 -1.66 6.89
N LEU A 22 -8.28 -1.07 6.41
CA LEU A 22 -8.29 0.19 5.67
C LEU A 22 -8.38 0.00 4.14
N LEU A 23 -8.58 -1.22 3.66
CA LEU A 23 -8.68 -1.50 2.22
C LEU A 23 -9.81 -0.66 1.61
N ARG A 24 -9.53 -0.02 0.47
CA ARG A 24 -10.42 0.93 -0.23
C ARG A 24 -10.83 2.15 0.60
N ARG A 25 -10.03 2.54 1.60
CA ARG A 25 -10.22 3.77 2.39
C ARG A 25 -9.10 4.77 2.13
N ARG A 26 -9.36 6.06 2.41
CA ARG A 26 -8.30 7.07 2.41
C ARG A 26 -7.35 6.81 3.56
N VAL A 27 -6.07 6.79 3.23
CA VAL A 27 -4.98 6.53 4.16
C VAL A 27 -3.89 7.57 3.99
N ARG A 28 -3.08 7.72 5.02
CA ARG A 28 -1.87 8.54 5.04
C ARG A 28 -0.69 7.63 5.34
N ASP A 29 0.34 7.71 4.50
CA ASP A 29 1.65 7.15 4.83
C ASP A 29 2.36 8.09 5.81
N ILE A 30 2.70 7.58 7.00
CA ILE A 30 3.32 8.40 8.05
C ILE A 30 4.73 8.83 7.65
N ALA A 31 5.46 7.97 6.92
CA ALA A 31 6.85 8.21 6.55
C ALA A 31 7.00 9.36 5.56
N SER A 32 6.15 9.42 4.52
CA SER A 32 6.15 10.50 3.53
C SER A 32 5.16 11.63 3.82
N GLY A 33 4.18 11.39 4.68
CA GLY A 33 3.04 12.29 4.91
C GLY A 33 2.02 12.31 3.77
N VAL A 34 2.22 11.53 2.70
CA VAL A 34 1.35 11.52 1.51
C VAL A 34 0.06 10.76 1.78
N GLU A 35 -1.05 11.31 1.30
CA GLU A 35 -2.36 10.65 1.34
C GLU A 35 -2.71 9.98 0.01
N GLY A 36 -3.49 8.90 0.10
CA GLY A 36 -4.08 8.23 -1.06
C GLY A 36 -5.13 7.19 -0.67
N LEU A 37 -5.58 6.42 -1.65
CA LEU A 37 -6.52 5.31 -1.45
C LEU A 37 -5.73 3.99 -1.31
N LEU A 38 -5.95 3.25 -0.22
CA LEU A 38 -5.34 1.93 -0.07
C LEU A 38 -6.01 0.93 -1.03
N MET A 39 -5.27 0.46 -2.03
CA MET A 39 -5.79 -0.43 -3.07
C MET A 39 -5.62 -1.90 -2.75
N ALA A 40 -4.49 -2.27 -2.15
CA ALA A 40 -4.15 -3.63 -1.75
C ALA A 40 -3.11 -3.63 -0.62
N VAL A 41 -3.08 -4.71 0.15
CA VAL A 41 -1.94 -5.07 1.00
C VAL A 41 -1.50 -6.45 0.57
N ILE A 42 -0.20 -6.63 0.38
CA ILE A 42 0.40 -7.93 0.06
C ILE A 42 1.50 -8.25 1.05
N ASN A 43 1.72 -9.52 1.33
CA ASN A 43 2.93 -10.01 1.98
C ASN A 43 3.88 -10.47 0.87
N GLU A 44 4.98 -9.75 0.65
CA GLU A 44 5.95 -10.03 -0.41
C GLU A 44 7.27 -10.54 0.18
N ASN A 45 7.85 -11.56 -0.45
CA ASN A 45 9.20 -11.99 -0.14
C ASN A 45 10.20 -11.13 -0.91
N VAL A 46 10.80 -10.15 -0.23
CA VAL A 46 11.77 -9.21 -0.81
C VAL A 46 13.21 -9.68 -0.69
N SER A 47 13.43 -10.98 -0.47
CA SER A 47 14.76 -11.54 -0.36
C SER A 47 15.45 -11.75 -1.70
N ASP A 48 16.70 -11.30 -1.76
CA ASP A 48 17.60 -11.55 -2.89
C ASP A 48 18.24 -12.95 -2.87
N SER A 49 17.97 -13.77 -1.85
CA SER A 49 18.53 -15.11 -1.68
C SER A 49 17.52 -16.11 -1.10
N ALA A 50 17.53 -17.33 -1.63
CA ALA A 50 16.71 -18.45 -1.15
C ALA A 50 17.10 -18.96 0.25
N VAL A 51 18.23 -18.51 0.80
CA VAL A 51 18.74 -18.95 2.12
C VAL A 51 18.14 -18.14 3.27
N HIS A 52 17.65 -16.93 2.99
CA HIS A 52 17.09 -16.03 4.00
C HIS A 52 15.83 -15.39 3.45
N GLU A 53 14.66 -15.89 3.79
CA GLU A 53 13.39 -15.28 3.40
C GLU A 53 13.10 -14.03 4.23
N ARG A 54 12.62 -12.98 3.57
CA ARG A 54 12.28 -11.69 4.16
C ARG A 54 10.92 -11.31 3.62
N TRP A 55 9.91 -11.69 4.38
CA TRP A 55 8.53 -11.36 4.12
C TRP A 55 8.20 -9.97 4.67
N VAL A 56 7.62 -9.12 3.84
CA VAL A 56 7.24 -7.74 4.19
C VAL A 56 5.82 -7.48 3.73
N GLU A 57 5.00 -6.95 4.63
CA GLU A 57 3.68 -6.45 4.28
C GLU A 57 3.79 -5.08 3.60
N LEU A 58 3.45 -5.03 2.32
CA LEU A 58 3.46 -3.83 1.48
C LEU A 58 2.04 -3.36 1.21
N ALA A 59 1.81 -2.07 1.43
CA ALA A 59 0.58 -1.39 1.11
C ALA A 59 0.70 -0.63 -0.21
N TYR A 60 -0.17 -0.93 -1.17
CA TYR A 60 -0.29 -0.23 -2.45
C TYR A 60 -1.28 0.91 -2.31
N ILE A 61 -0.80 2.14 -2.46
CA ILE A 61 -1.60 3.35 -2.29
C ILE A 61 -1.67 4.11 -3.61
N ARG A 62 -2.88 4.46 -4.03
CA ARG A 62 -3.12 5.33 -5.19
C ARG A 62 -3.23 6.78 -4.73
N GLY A 63 -2.25 7.60 -5.08
CA GLY A 63 -2.23 9.03 -4.74
C GLY A 63 -3.21 9.86 -5.58
N ALA A 64 -3.39 11.14 -5.20
CA ALA A 64 -4.34 12.05 -5.85
C ALA A 64 -4.03 12.33 -7.33
N SER A 65 -2.77 12.21 -7.75
CA SER A 65 -2.36 12.33 -9.16
C SER A 65 -2.66 11.07 -9.99
N GLY A 66 -3.22 10.03 -9.38
CA GLY A 66 -3.41 8.71 -9.98
C GLY A 66 -2.16 7.84 -9.96
N ARG A 67 -1.00 8.35 -9.52
CA ARG A 67 0.24 7.58 -9.37
C ARG A 67 0.14 6.65 -8.15
N GLU A 68 0.56 5.42 -8.34
CA GLU A 68 0.66 4.43 -7.27
C GLU A 68 2.05 4.45 -6.63
N PHE A 69 2.08 4.21 -5.32
CA PHE A 69 3.29 4.03 -4.54
C PHE A 69 3.08 2.96 -3.48
N THR A 70 4.18 2.39 -3.00
CA THR A 70 4.20 1.34 -1.98
C THR A 70 4.87 1.83 -0.71
N THR A 71 4.35 1.43 0.44
CA THR A 71 4.97 1.65 1.76
C THR A 71 4.76 0.41 2.62
N ALA A 72 5.46 0.31 3.76
CA ALA A 72 5.18 -0.76 4.72
C ALA A 72 3.75 -0.61 5.25
N ALA A 73 3.00 -1.70 5.38
CA ALA A 73 1.63 -1.67 5.88
C ALA A 73 1.54 -1.03 7.28
N SER A 74 2.59 -1.20 8.10
CA SER A 74 2.73 -0.58 9.43
C SER A 74 2.83 0.95 9.39
N ASN A 75 3.16 1.56 8.25
CA ASN A 75 3.25 3.01 8.08
C ASN A 75 1.92 3.64 7.66
N VAL A 76 0.86 2.82 7.48
CA VAL A 76 -0.41 3.27 6.94
C VAL A 76 -1.40 3.55 8.06
N GLU A 77 -1.85 4.80 8.14
CA GLU A 77 -2.90 5.22 9.05
C GLU A 77 -4.13 5.71 8.29
N PRO A 78 -5.33 5.71 8.92
CA PRO A 78 -6.49 6.35 8.34
C PRO A 78 -6.19 7.84 8.10
N ALA A 79 -6.46 8.34 6.90
CA ALA A 79 -6.49 9.78 6.69
C ALA A 79 -7.78 10.31 7.35
N SER A 80 -7.66 11.25 8.27
CA SER A 80 -8.81 11.94 8.86
C SER A 80 -9.68 12.50 7.74
N ASP A 81 -10.98 12.17 7.75
CA ASP A 81 -11.97 12.77 6.86
C ASP A 81 -12.28 14.20 7.32
N GLN A 82 -11.25 15.06 7.35
CA GLN A 82 -11.49 16.49 7.37
C GLN A 82 -11.62 16.92 5.91
N PRO A 83 -12.84 17.27 5.46
CA PRO A 83 -12.97 18.01 4.22
C PRO A 83 -12.08 19.23 4.33
N ARG A 84 -11.16 19.42 3.38
CA ARG A 84 -10.33 20.62 3.28
C ARG A 84 -11.14 21.82 2.75
N THR A 85 -12.34 21.99 3.28
CA THR A 85 -13.35 22.98 2.93
C THR A 85 -14.19 23.26 4.18
N ALA A 86 -13.81 24.29 4.95
CA ALA A 86 -14.69 25.17 5.77
C ALA A 86 -14.03 25.77 7.04
N ALA A 87 -12.75 26.17 7.01
CA ALA A 87 -12.15 26.93 8.11
C ALA A 87 -11.44 28.23 7.66
N GLY A 88 -11.95 28.90 6.61
CA GLY A 88 -11.33 30.14 6.12
C GLY A 88 -12.25 31.20 5.51
N ARG A 89 -13.58 31.01 5.53
CA ARG A 89 -14.53 31.99 4.96
C ARG A 89 -15.67 32.32 5.94
N ARG A 90 -15.30 32.86 7.10
CA ARG A 90 -16.10 33.90 7.77
C ARG A 90 -15.18 35.12 7.81
N ASP A 91 -15.23 35.97 6.80
CA ASP A 91 -16.14 37.11 6.80
C ASP A 91 -16.03 37.87 8.13
N GLN A 92 -14.86 38.48 8.37
CA GLN A 92 -14.75 39.64 9.24
C GLN A 92 -15.17 40.87 8.42
N ARG A 93 -16.47 40.96 8.12
CA ARG A 93 -17.11 42.19 7.66
C ARG A 93 -18.27 42.49 8.60
N SER A 94 -17.93 43.09 9.73
CA SER A 94 -18.80 43.80 10.69
C SER A 94 -17.81 44.32 11.76
N ALA A 95 -17.72 45.59 12.13
CA ALA A 95 -18.59 46.74 11.99
C ALA A 95 -17.75 48.02 11.90
#